data_AF-A0A976LM19-F1
#
_entry.id   AF-A0A976LM19-F1
#
_cell.length_a   1.000
_cell.length_b   1.000
_cell.length_c   1.000
_cell.angle_alpha   90.00
_cell.angle_beta   90.00
_cell.angle_gamma   90.00
#
_symmetry.space_group_name_H-M   'P 1'
#
loop_
_entity.id
_entity.type
_entity.pdbx_description
1 polymer ?
#
loop_
_entity_poly.entity_id
_entity_poly.type
_entity_poly.pdbx_seq_one_letter_code
_entity_poly.pdbx_strand_id
1 'polypeptide(L)'
;MAGSPNPATGVGWDTAIPDSGQPHGNDYLEHRETKLAVAIRNDKEHVAFGASSAGGEHKPGSARIYRGDYSTASAGDNLPTKKPDGATALDANDAGMLAHDTDATYGPAYYEWNGTGWDAIDLLITNIASSVKDEDDMASKSASHVPTQQSTKKYVDDQCDAHIGTAGQYHASGATVFNTTLTAASTFQDLDLSGTVGSNAALCFFEVYT
;
A
#
# COMPACT_ATOMS: atom_id res chain seq x y z
N MET A 1 47.88 -58.79 -15.41
CA MET A 1 46.55 -58.39 -15.92
C MET A 1 46.24 -57.04 -15.31
N ALA A 2 46.33 -55.96 -16.08
CA ALA A 2 45.96 -54.65 -15.59
C ALA A 2 44.47 -54.68 -15.24
N GLY A 3 44.11 -54.25 -14.02
CA GLY A 3 42.72 -54.24 -13.57
C GLY A 3 41.86 -53.45 -14.55
N SER A 4 40.64 -53.93 -14.79
CA SER A 4 39.66 -53.20 -15.61
C SER A 4 39.57 -51.77 -15.06
N PRO A 5 39.85 -50.73 -15.86
CA PRO A 5 39.86 -49.35 -15.40
C PRO A 5 38.48 -48.86 -14.95
N ASN A 6 37.43 -49.69 -15.11
CA ASN A 6 36.07 -49.33 -14.83
C ASN A 6 35.34 -50.38 -13.95
N PRO A 7 35.47 -50.31 -12.61
CA PRO A 7 34.79 -51.25 -11.71
C PRO A 7 33.26 -51.01 -11.73
N ALA A 8 32.45 -52.06 -11.63
CA ALA A 8 30.97 -51.99 -11.66
C ALA A 8 30.33 -51.28 -10.44
N THR A 9 31.14 -50.64 -9.61
CA THR A 9 30.75 -49.92 -8.39
C THR A 9 30.39 -48.46 -8.65
N GLY A 10 30.62 -47.94 -9.86
CA GLY A 10 30.35 -46.55 -10.22
C GLY A 10 31.33 -45.53 -9.62
N VAL A 11 32.34 -45.98 -8.87
CA VAL A 11 33.36 -45.13 -8.23
C VAL A 11 34.67 -45.25 -9.01
N GLY A 12 35.24 -44.12 -9.45
CA GLY A 12 36.50 -44.09 -10.22
C GLY A 12 36.34 -44.38 -11.72
N TRP A 13 35.15 -44.18 -12.27
CA TRP A 13 34.90 -44.29 -13.71
C TRP A 13 35.67 -43.21 -14.48
N ASP A 14 36.77 -43.59 -15.11
CA ASP A 14 37.49 -42.69 -16.02
C ASP A 14 36.67 -42.50 -17.30
N THR A 15 36.13 -41.30 -17.47
CA THR A 15 35.33 -40.91 -18.64
C THR A 15 36.18 -40.33 -19.78
N ALA A 16 37.47 -40.05 -19.52
CA ALA A 16 38.40 -39.52 -20.51
C ALA A 16 39.05 -40.62 -21.35
N ILE A 17 39.19 -41.83 -20.80
CA ILE A 17 39.78 -42.99 -21.50
C ILE A 17 38.82 -44.19 -21.46
N PRO A 18 37.85 -44.26 -22.41
CA PRO A 18 36.97 -45.40 -22.49
C PRO A 18 37.71 -46.66 -22.93
N ASP A 19 37.22 -47.84 -22.55
CA ASP A 19 37.72 -49.12 -23.05
C ASP A 19 37.43 -49.26 -24.55
N SER A 20 38.44 -48.99 -25.37
CA SER A 20 38.37 -49.09 -26.83
C SER A 20 38.49 -50.53 -27.35
N GLY A 21 38.66 -51.52 -26.47
CA GLY A 21 38.81 -52.94 -26.82
C GLY A 21 37.51 -53.73 -26.82
N GLN A 22 36.36 -53.06 -26.66
CA GLN A 22 35.05 -53.70 -26.57
C GLN A 22 34.65 -54.34 -27.92
N PRO A 23 34.09 -55.57 -27.94
CA PRO A 23 33.81 -56.33 -29.16
C PRO A 23 32.70 -55.72 -30.04
N HIS A 24 31.94 -54.76 -29.53
CA HIS A 24 30.78 -54.13 -30.20
C HIS A 24 31.08 -52.78 -30.87
N GLY A 25 32.35 -52.40 -31.06
CA GLY A 25 32.70 -51.23 -31.87
C GLY A 25 32.58 -49.90 -31.11
N ASN A 26 31.94 -48.89 -31.71
CA ASN A 26 31.96 -47.50 -31.23
C ASN A 26 30.93 -47.20 -30.12
N ASP A 27 30.20 -48.19 -29.60
CA ASP A 27 29.19 -48.01 -28.54
C ASP A 27 29.74 -47.32 -27.29
N TYR A 28 31.04 -47.46 -27.02
CA TYR A 28 31.72 -46.76 -25.93
C TYR A 28 31.67 -45.23 -26.10
N LEU A 29 31.71 -44.72 -27.34
CA LEU A 29 31.63 -43.30 -27.65
C LEU A 29 30.22 -42.78 -27.46
N GLU A 30 29.21 -43.51 -27.95
CA GLU A 30 27.80 -43.15 -27.77
C GLU A 30 27.43 -43.14 -26.28
N HIS A 31 27.89 -44.13 -25.52
CA HIS A 31 27.66 -44.18 -24.08
C HIS A 31 28.35 -43.03 -23.33
N ARG A 32 29.55 -42.61 -23.77
CA ARG A 32 30.23 -41.43 -23.22
C ARG A 32 29.46 -40.15 -23.53
N GLU A 33 29.03 -39.98 -24.78
CA GLU A 33 28.33 -38.77 -25.23
C GLU A 33 26.94 -38.63 -24.60
N THR A 34 26.19 -39.73 -24.49
CA THR A 34 24.90 -39.74 -23.79
C THR A 34 25.05 -39.40 -22.31
N LYS A 35 26.07 -39.93 -21.62
CA LYS A 35 26.39 -39.54 -20.23
C LYS A 35 26.76 -38.07 -20.11
N LEU A 36 27.61 -37.56 -21.00
CA LEU A 36 28.00 -36.16 -20.99
C LEU A 36 26.80 -35.25 -21.23
N ALA A 37 25.93 -35.60 -22.18
CA ALA A 37 24.70 -34.86 -22.45
C ALA A 37 23.74 -34.88 -21.25
N VAL A 38 23.60 -36.02 -20.56
CA VAL A 38 22.77 -36.13 -19.35
C VAL A 38 23.37 -35.34 -18.19
N ALA A 39 24.70 -35.39 -17.99
CA ALA A 39 25.38 -34.60 -16.97
C ALA A 39 25.20 -33.09 -17.21
N ILE A 40 25.44 -32.63 -18.45
CA ILE A 40 25.22 -31.23 -18.84
C ILE A 40 23.77 -30.81 -18.59
N ARG A 41 22.78 -31.65 -18.94
CA ARG A 41 21.37 -31.35 -18.67
C ARG A 41 21.08 -31.32 -17.17
N ASN A 42 21.58 -32.28 -16.41
CA ASN A 42 21.36 -32.35 -14.96
C ASN A 42 22.00 -31.15 -14.25
N ASP A 43 23.20 -30.74 -14.62
CA ASP A 43 23.87 -29.57 -14.05
C ASP A 43 23.15 -28.27 -14.43
N LYS A 44 22.60 -28.16 -15.64
CA LYS A 44 21.74 -27.02 -16.03
C LYS A 44 20.45 -26.94 -15.22
N GLU A 45 19.82 -28.08 -14.95
CA GLU A 45 18.49 -28.13 -14.30
C GLU A 45 18.57 -28.20 -12.75
N HIS A 46 19.68 -28.68 -12.18
CA HIS A 46 19.83 -28.97 -10.74
C HIS A 46 21.11 -28.36 -10.13
N VAL A 47 21.43 -27.11 -10.44
CA VAL A 47 22.43 -26.35 -9.67
C VAL A 47 22.01 -26.20 -8.20
N ALA A 48 22.99 -26.18 -7.29
CA ALA A 48 22.77 -25.91 -5.87
C ALA A 48 21.96 -24.62 -5.67
N PHE A 49 21.10 -24.59 -4.64
CA PHE A 49 20.06 -23.55 -4.43
C PHE A 49 20.57 -22.09 -4.56
N GLY A 50 21.84 -21.82 -4.24
CA GLY A 50 22.48 -20.50 -4.37
C GLY A 50 22.89 -20.07 -5.79
N ALA A 51 22.86 -20.99 -6.76
CA ALA A 51 23.11 -20.74 -8.18
C ALA A 51 21.85 -20.91 -9.05
N SER A 52 20.67 -21.09 -8.43
CA SER A 52 19.35 -21.10 -9.09
C SER A 52 18.99 -19.78 -9.81
N SER A 53 19.87 -18.77 -9.73
CA SER A 53 19.85 -17.58 -10.58
C SER A 53 20.30 -17.87 -12.03
N ALA A 54 21.13 -18.89 -12.29
CA ALA A 54 21.43 -19.38 -13.64
C ALA A 54 20.42 -20.47 -14.02
N GLY A 55 19.45 -20.13 -14.87
CA GLY A 55 18.27 -20.94 -15.13
C GLY A 55 18.53 -22.27 -15.84
N GLY A 56 17.81 -23.31 -15.40
CA GLY A 56 17.39 -24.42 -16.25
C GLY A 56 16.49 -23.92 -17.39
N GLU A 57 16.37 -24.73 -18.44
CA GLU A 57 15.78 -24.43 -19.76
C GLU A 57 14.25 -24.17 -19.74
N HIS A 58 13.75 -23.34 -18.82
CA HIS A 58 12.40 -22.79 -18.92
C HIS A 58 12.46 -21.50 -19.76
N LYS A 59 11.83 -21.56 -20.94
CA LYS A 59 11.78 -20.55 -22.02
C LYS A 59 11.68 -19.08 -21.53
N PRO A 60 12.13 -18.09 -22.33
CA PRO A 60 11.79 -16.68 -22.07
C PRO A 60 10.26 -16.56 -21.90
N GLY A 61 9.81 -16.25 -20.67
CA GLY A 61 8.39 -16.14 -20.33
C GLY A 61 7.90 -16.95 -19.11
N SER A 62 8.69 -17.85 -18.51
CA SER A 62 8.35 -18.31 -17.14
C SER A 62 8.63 -17.18 -16.15
N ALA A 63 7.60 -16.72 -15.43
CA ALA A 63 7.69 -15.61 -14.47
C ALA A 63 8.72 -15.92 -13.37
N ARG A 64 9.94 -15.38 -13.51
CA ARG A 64 11.00 -15.44 -12.51
C ARG A 64 11.02 -14.11 -11.77
N ILE A 65 10.87 -14.17 -10.44
CA ILE A 65 11.02 -13.02 -9.56
C ILE A 65 12.47 -12.95 -9.12
N TYR A 66 13.12 -11.81 -9.34
CA TYR A 66 14.45 -11.56 -8.79
C TYR A 66 14.32 -11.39 -7.28
N ARG A 67 15.09 -12.16 -6.52
CA ARG A 67 15.09 -12.09 -5.06
C ARG A 67 16.51 -11.89 -4.59
N GLY A 68 16.71 -10.88 -3.75
CA GLY A 68 17.99 -10.55 -3.17
C GLY A 68 17.84 -9.41 -2.18
N ASP A 69 18.87 -9.20 -1.38
CA ASP A 69 19.04 -7.98 -0.60
C ASP A 69 19.57 -6.91 -1.56
N TYR A 70 18.70 -5.94 -1.87
CA TYR A 70 19.01 -4.81 -2.73
C TYR A 70 19.16 -3.52 -1.92
N SER A 71 19.22 -3.63 -0.60
CA SER A 71 19.37 -2.49 0.30
C SER A 71 20.77 -1.90 0.20
N THR A 72 20.81 -0.61 -0.14
CA THR A 72 21.95 0.27 0.16
C THR A 72 21.38 1.54 0.78
N ALA A 73 22.20 2.50 1.18
CA ALA A 73 21.75 3.73 1.86
C ALA A 73 20.76 4.61 1.05
N SER A 74 20.32 4.16 -0.14
CA SER A 74 19.28 4.77 -0.98
C SER A 74 18.44 3.67 -1.63
N ALA A 75 17.13 3.92 -1.78
CA ALA A 75 16.18 2.95 -2.34
C ALA A 75 16.54 2.59 -3.79
N GLY A 76 16.59 1.29 -4.10
CA GLY A 76 16.67 0.77 -5.47
C GLY A 76 18.06 0.79 -6.14
N ASP A 77 19.11 1.29 -5.48
CA ASP A 77 20.43 1.51 -6.09
C ASP A 77 21.18 0.22 -6.47
N ASN A 78 20.74 -0.95 -5.96
CA ASN A 78 21.35 -2.25 -6.26
C ASN A 78 20.39 -3.24 -6.92
N LEU A 79 19.25 -2.76 -7.45
CA LEU A 79 18.32 -3.62 -8.17
C LEU A 79 18.97 -4.22 -9.42
N PRO A 80 18.54 -5.42 -9.86
CA PRO A 80 19.16 -6.09 -11.00
C PRO A 80 19.10 -5.24 -12.27
N THR A 81 20.26 -4.90 -12.85
CA THR A 81 20.34 -4.18 -14.14
C THR A 81 20.62 -5.11 -15.31
N LYS A 82 20.82 -6.39 -15.03
CA LYS A 82 21.17 -7.42 -16.00
C LYS A 82 20.21 -8.62 -15.90
N LYS A 83 20.06 -9.30 -17.03
CA LYS A 83 19.37 -10.59 -17.15
C LYS A 83 20.10 -11.63 -16.30
N PRO A 84 19.51 -12.81 -16.06
CA PRO A 84 20.08 -13.83 -15.18
C PRO A 84 21.40 -14.44 -15.73
N ASP A 85 21.76 -14.13 -16.98
CA ASP A 85 23.05 -14.47 -17.58
C ASP A 85 24.22 -13.64 -17.02
N GLY A 86 23.95 -12.61 -16.21
CA GLY A 86 24.95 -11.74 -15.60
C GLY A 86 25.68 -10.81 -16.58
N ALA A 87 25.34 -10.84 -17.87
CA ALA A 87 26.04 -10.13 -18.93
C ALA A 87 25.12 -9.15 -19.68
N THR A 88 23.93 -9.59 -20.06
CA THR A 88 23.01 -8.79 -20.87
C THR A 88 22.25 -7.81 -19.98
N ALA A 89 22.19 -6.54 -20.36
CA ALA A 89 21.38 -5.55 -19.63
C ALA A 89 19.88 -5.85 -19.76
N LEU A 90 19.09 -5.42 -18.78
CA LEU A 90 17.63 -5.37 -18.93
C LEU A 90 17.25 -4.29 -19.95
N ASP A 91 16.23 -4.58 -20.75
CA ASP A 91 15.76 -3.69 -21.82
C ASP A 91 14.21 -3.61 -21.87
N ALA A 92 13.66 -2.98 -22.89
CA ALA A 92 12.21 -2.79 -23.01
C ALA A 92 11.42 -4.11 -23.16
N ASN A 93 12.04 -5.17 -23.66
CA ASN A 93 11.40 -6.49 -23.82
C ASN A 93 11.27 -7.24 -22.49
N ASP A 94 11.96 -6.77 -21.46
CA ASP A 94 11.95 -7.33 -20.12
C ASP A 94 10.85 -6.69 -19.24
N ALA A 95 10.03 -5.79 -19.81
CA ALA A 95 8.96 -5.11 -19.08
C ALA A 95 7.97 -6.10 -18.41
N GLY A 96 7.57 -5.79 -17.18
CA GLY A 96 6.71 -6.66 -16.35
C GLY A 96 7.47 -7.70 -15.52
N MET A 97 8.80 -7.68 -15.55
CA MET A 97 9.62 -8.45 -14.61
C MET A 97 9.43 -7.92 -13.19
N LEU A 98 9.44 -8.83 -12.21
CA LEU A 98 9.26 -8.52 -10.79
C LEU A 98 10.57 -8.72 -10.03
N ALA A 99 10.85 -7.83 -9.09
CA ALA A 99 11.89 -7.98 -8.09
C ALA A 99 11.30 -7.86 -6.68
N HIS A 100 11.87 -8.62 -5.75
CA HIS A 100 11.58 -8.57 -4.34
C HIS A 100 12.89 -8.33 -3.58
N ASP A 101 12.97 -7.17 -2.95
CA ASP A 101 14.04 -6.82 -2.02
C ASP A 101 13.77 -7.47 -0.67
N THR A 102 14.64 -8.40 -0.29
CA THR A 102 14.51 -9.12 0.98
C THR A 102 14.86 -8.26 2.19
N ASP A 103 15.48 -7.09 1.98
CA ASP A 103 15.76 -6.10 3.03
C ASP A 103 15.11 -4.74 2.68
N ALA A 104 13.82 -4.62 3.00
CA ALA A 104 13.03 -3.40 2.76
C ALA A 104 13.28 -2.27 3.79
N THR A 105 14.45 -2.24 4.44
CA THR A 105 14.77 -1.24 5.49
C THR A 105 14.76 0.19 4.95
N TYR A 106 15.18 0.40 3.69
CA TYR A 106 15.36 1.72 3.09
C TYR A 106 14.44 1.99 1.89
N GLY A 107 13.50 1.10 1.57
CA GLY A 107 12.66 1.22 0.39
C GLY A 107 11.54 0.18 0.33
N PRO A 108 10.72 0.19 -0.74
CA PRO A 108 9.67 -0.80 -0.94
C PRO A 108 10.23 -2.21 -1.10
N ALA A 109 9.47 -3.21 -0.65
CA ALA A 109 9.87 -4.62 -0.77
C ALA A 109 9.72 -5.16 -2.20
N TYR A 110 8.85 -4.57 -3.02
CA TYR A 110 8.52 -5.07 -4.35
C TYR A 110 8.71 -4.01 -5.43
N TYR A 111 9.21 -4.43 -6.58
CA TYR A 111 9.44 -3.58 -7.74
C TYR A 111 9.01 -4.28 -9.03
N GLU A 112 8.62 -3.49 -10.03
CA GLU A 112 8.33 -3.93 -11.40
C GLU A 112 9.26 -3.21 -12.39
N TRP A 113 9.81 -3.93 -13.37
CA TRP A 113 10.58 -3.32 -14.44
C TRP A 113 9.66 -2.71 -15.49
N ASN A 114 9.78 -1.41 -15.72
CA ASN A 114 8.95 -0.66 -16.69
C ASN A 114 9.52 -0.65 -18.12
N GLY A 115 10.63 -1.35 -18.36
CA GLY A 115 11.35 -1.37 -19.64
C GLY A 115 12.60 -0.47 -19.67
N THR A 116 12.75 0.44 -18.71
CA THR A 116 13.90 1.35 -18.61
C THR A 116 14.49 1.46 -17.20
N GLY A 117 13.69 1.12 -16.19
CA GLY A 117 14.05 1.17 -14.77
C GLY A 117 13.10 0.33 -13.93
N TRP A 118 13.42 0.22 -12.64
CA TRP A 118 12.56 -0.43 -11.65
C TRP A 118 11.66 0.60 -10.98
N ASP A 119 10.35 0.39 -11.08
CA ASP A 119 9.34 1.15 -10.36
C ASP A 119 8.93 0.42 -9.09
N ALA A 120 8.76 1.17 -8.00
CA ALA A 120 8.27 0.64 -6.75
C ALA A 120 6.82 0.19 -6.85
N ILE A 121 6.53 -1.03 -6.42
CA ILE A 121 5.15 -1.49 -6.17
C ILE A 121 4.82 -1.14 -4.71
N ASP A 122 4.13 -0.03 -4.52
CA ASP A 122 3.63 0.36 -3.20
C ASP A 122 2.41 -0.49 -2.81
N LEU A 123 2.62 -1.52 -1.98
CA LEU A 123 1.58 -2.42 -1.47
C LEU A 123 0.81 -1.81 -0.27
N LEU A 124 0.45 -0.55 -0.41
CA LEU A 124 -0.60 0.22 0.29
C LEU A 124 -0.93 -0.10 1.76
N ILE A 125 -0.15 0.50 2.67
CA ILE A 125 -0.62 1.08 3.95
C ILE A 125 -0.20 2.56 4.03
N THR A 126 0.93 2.92 3.44
CA THR A 126 1.52 4.26 3.47
C THR A 126 0.66 5.33 2.78
N ASN A 127 0.12 5.08 1.58
CA ASN A 127 -0.74 6.12 0.95
C ASN A 127 -2.04 6.34 1.73
N ILE A 128 -2.64 5.30 2.33
CA ILE A 128 -3.82 5.46 3.18
C ILE A 128 -3.47 6.36 4.36
N ALA A 129 -2.37 6.07 5.07
CA ALA A 129 -1.92 6.88 6.21
C ALA A 129 -1.61 8.34 5.82
N SER A 130 -1.02 8.58 4.65
CA SER A 130 -0.73 9.94 4.16
C SER A 130 -1.96 10.69 3.64
N SER A 131 -2.99 9.97 3.17
CA SER A 131 -4.23 10.55 2.64
C SER A 131 -5.23 10.96 3.73
N VAL A 132 -5.02 10.47 4.95
CA VAL A 132 -5.86 10.79 6.12
C VAL A 132 -5.11 11.81 6.97
N LYS A 133 -5.77 12.92 7.28
CA LYS A 133 -5.16 14.01 8.06
C LYS A 133 -5.93 14.25 9.35
N ASP A 134 -5.18 14.34 10.45
CA ASP A 134 -5.69 14.74 11.74
C ASP A 134 -5.54 16.25 11.92
N GLU A 135 -6.67 16.93 12.04
CA GLU A 135 -6.82 18.37 12.26
C GLU A 135 -7.66 18.62 13.52
N ASP A 136 -7.24 18.06 14.66
CA ASP A 136 -7.92 18.23 15.96
C ASP A 136 -8.09 19.71 16.37
N ASP A 137 -7.22 20.60 15.91
CA ASP A 137 -7.30 22.05 16.17
C ASP A 137 -7.98 22.84 15.05
N MET A 138 -8.38 22.18 13.96
CA MET A 138 -8.90 22.80 12.72
C MET A 138 -7.99 23.92 12.16
N ALA A 139 -6.66 23.82 12.36
CA ALA A 139 -5.73 24.90 11.98
C ALA A 139 -5.53 25.06 10.47
N SER A 140 -5.99 24.11 9.65
CA SER A 140 -5.85 24.18 8.19
C SER A 140 -7.05 23.59 7.47
N LYS A 141 -7.05 23.72 6.14
CA LYS A 141 -8.03 23.08 5.26
C LYS A 141 -7.28 22.28 4.20
N SER A 142 -7.81 21.12 3.85
CA SER A 142 -7.29 20.34 2.72
C SER A 142 -8.41 19.87 1.80
N ALA A 143 -8.22 20.06 0.49
CA ALA A 143 -9.13 19.55 -0.53
C ALA A 143 -8.82 18.10 -0.94
N SER A 144 -7.68 17.57 -0.52
CA SER A 144 -7.15 16.26 -0.98
C SER A 144 -7.03 15.21 0.13
N HIS A 145 -7.31 15.58 1.39
CA HIS A 145 -7.20 14.66 2.52
C HIS A 145 -8.57 14.38 3.13
N VAL A 146 -8.77 13.14 3.56
CA VAL A 146 -9.94 12.72 4.32
C VAL A 146 -9.69 13.06 5.80
N PRO A 147 -10.66 13.68 6.51
CA PRO A 147 -10.49 14.00 7.94
C PRO A 147 -10.50 12.74 8.81
N THR A 148 -9.84 12.79 9.97
CA THR A 148 -10.01 11.74 11.00
C THR A 148 -11.37 11.80 11.67
N GLN A 149 -11.69 10.76 12.45
CA GLN A 149 -12.86 10.76 13.34
C GLN A 149 -12.81 11.93 14.34
N GLN A 150 -11.62 12.26 14.87
CA GLN A 150 -11.46 13.33 15.85
C GLN A 150 -11.67 14.71 15.22
N SER A 151 -11.10 14.97 14.03
CA SER A 151 -11.31 16.25 13.31
C SER A 151 -12.77 16.45 12.89
N THR A 152 -13.45 15.37 12.48
CA THR A 152 -14.89 15.42 12.18
C THR A 152 -15.70 15.73 13.45
N LYS A 153 -15.33 15.13 14.59
CA LYS A 153 -16.02 15.38 15.86
C LYS A 153 -15.83 16.83 16.31
N LYS A 154 -14.61 17.35 16.25
CA LYS A 154 -14.28 18.76 16.52
C LYS A 154 -15.09 19.70 15.63
N TYR A 155 -15.15 19.47 14.32
CA TYR A 155 -15.96 20.29 13.41
C TYR A 155 -17.44 20.27 13.82
N VAL A 156 -18.00 19.09 14.08
CA VAL A 156 -19.40 18.97 14.50
C VAL A 156 -19.63 19.65 15.84
N ASP A 157 -18.76 19.48 16.82
CA ASP A 157 -18.85 20.12 18.14
C ASP A 157 -18.76 21.65 17.99
N ASP A 158 -17.84 22.19 17.19
CA ASP A 158 -17.73 23.64 16.93
C ASP A 158 -18.97 24.19 16.20
N GLN A 159 -19.52 23.46 15.21
CA GLN A 159 -20.75 23.87 14.52
C GLN A 159 -21.97 23.77 15.45
N CYS A 160 -22.00 22.76 16.31
CA CYS A 160 -23.06 22.54 17.28
C CYS A 160 -23.01 23.60 18.38
N ASP A 161 -21.84 23.95 18.91
CA ASP A 161 -21.66 25.04 19.87
C ASP A 161 -21.93 26.41 19.24
N ALA A 162 -21.65 26.60 17.95
CA ALA A 162 -22.01 27.81 17.23
C ALA A 162 -23.54 27.93 16.99
N HIS A 163 -24.24 26.82 16.75
CA HIS A 163 -25.70 26.79 16.59
C HIS A 163 -26.45 26.75 17.93
N ILE A 164 -25.85 26.13 18.93
CA ILE A 164 -26.28 26.06 20.33
C ILE A 164 -25.34 27.01 21.08
N GLY A 165 -25.41 28.30 20.76
CA GLY A 165 -24.59 29.31 21.42
C GLY A 165 -24.77 29.20 22.93
N THR A 166 -23.79 28.66 23.65
CA THR A 166 -23.81 28.44 25.11
C THR A 166 -24.67 27.26 25.56
N ALA A 167 -24.08 26.36 26.35
CA ALA A 167 -24.81 25.35 27.13
C ALA A 167 -26.00 26.01 27.84
N GLY A 168 -27.21 25.66 27.41
CA GLY A 168 -28.47 26.19 27.95
C GLY A 168 -29.28 27.09 27.02
N GLN A 169 -28.87 27.33 25.77
CA GLN A 169 -29.65 28.18 24.85
C GLN A 169 -30.30 27.38 23.74
N TYR A 170 -31.45 26.78 24.08
CA TYR A 170 -32.63 27.15 23.32
C TYR A 170 -32.94 28.59 23.75
N HIS A 171 -32.86 29.58 22.87
CA HIS A 171 -33.25 30.95 23.22
C HIS A 171 -34.75 31.03 23.53
N ALA A 172 -35.08 30.83 24.81
CA ALA A 172 -36.01 31.67 25.53
C ALA A 172 -35.25 32.23 26.75
N SER A 173 -34.17 32.98 26.48
CA SER A 173 -33.43 33.67 27.53
C SER A 173 -34.27 34.82 28.07
N GLY A 174 -34.94 34.58 29.20
CA GLY A 174 -35.02 35.57 30.28
C GLY A 174 -35.81 36.86 30.04
N ALA A 175 -36.72 36.94 29.07
CA ALA A 175 -37.66 38.06 29.01
C ALA A 175 -39.03 37.61 29.56
N THR A 176 -39.29 37.89 30.83
CA THR A 176 -40.66 38.08 31.30
C THR A 176 -41.26 39.23 30.51
N VAL A 177 -42.05 38.91 29.49
CA VAL A 177 -42.95 39.90 28.86
C VAL A 177 -44.29 39.72 29.55
N PHE A 178 -44.57 40.61 30.51
CA PHE A 178 -45.83 40.70 31.29
C PHE A 178 -46.19 39.54 32.24
N ASN A 179 -45.25 39.06 33.07
CA ASN A 179 -45.56 38.17 34.22
C ASN A 179 -46.39 36.91 33.88
N THR A 180 -46.01 36.17 32.82
CA THR A 180 -46.46 34.78 32.65
C THR A 180 -45.42 33.96 31.89
N THR A 181 -45.34 32.67 32.19
CA THR A 181 -44.42 31.72 31.57
C THR A 181 -45.06 31.17 30.29
N LEU A 182 -44.47 31.45 29.12
CA LEU A 182 -44.92 30.87 27.85
C LEU A 182 -44.64 29.36 27.83
N THR A 183 -45.68 28.54 27.61
CA THR A 183 -45.56 27.07 27.67
C THR A 183 -45.30 26.40 26.32
N ALA A 184 -45.31 27.15 25.21
CA ALA A 184 -44.80 26.71 23.90
C ALA A 184 -44.61 27.90 22.95
N ALA A 185 -43.51 27.89 22.18
CA ALA A 185 -43.28 28.86 21.12
C ALA A 185 -44.09 28.47 19.87
N SER A 186 -45.04 29.30 19.47
CA SER A 186 -45.54 29.30 18.08
C SER A 186 -45.10 30.60 17.42
N THR A 187 -44.57 30.48 16.21
CA THR A 187 -43.64 31.43 15.58
C THR A 187 -44.24 32.75 15.09
N PHE A 188 -45.50 33.08 15.40
CA PHE A 188 -46.13 34.35 15.00
C PHE A 188 -47.24 34.79 15.95
N GLN A 189 -46.95 34.96 17.24
CA GLN A 189 -47.78 35.89 18.02
C GLN A 189 -47.27 37.30 17.75
N ASP A 190 -47.95 37.99 16.82
CA ASP A 190 -47.97 39.45 16.85
C ASP A 190 -48.26 39.89 18.29
N LEU A 191 -47.57 40.92 18.77
CA LEU A 191 -47.79 41.44 20.12
C LEU A 191 -49.15 42.16 20.11
N ASP A 192 -50.22 41.39 20.21
CA ASP A 192 -51.58 41.91 20.17
C ASP A 192 -51.88 42.68 21.46
N LEU A 193 -51.54 43.97 21.46
CA LEU A 193 -51.93 44.92 22.49
C LEU A 193 -53.31 45.53 22.24
N SER A 194 -54.01 45.12 21.16
CA SER A 194 -55.29 45.73 20.77
C SER A 194 -56.39 45.48 21.81
N GLY A 195 -56.27 44.41 22.61
CA GLY A 195 -57.10 44.16 23.78
C GLY A 195 -56.75 44.98 25.02
N THR A 196 -55.54 45.56 25.12
CA THR A 196 -55.08 46.35 26.28
C THR A 196 -55.21 47.86 26.05
N VAL A 197 -55.12 48.35 24.81
CA VAL A 197 -55.35 49.77 24.47
C VAL A 197 -56.77 50.07 23.97
N GLY A 198 -57.74 49.19 24.29
CA GLY A 198 -59.16 49.40 24.03
C GLY A 198 -59.74 50.52 24.89
N SER A 199 -59.91 51.70 24.28
CA SER A 199 -60.37 52.98 24.85
C SER A 199 -59.40 53.65 25.84
N ASN A 200 -58.45 54.41 25.32
CA ASN A 200 -57.75 55.47 26.08
C ASN A 200 -58.76 56.54 26.54
N ALA A 201 -59.52 56.29 27.61
CA ALA A 201 -60.20 57.35 28.34
C ALA A 201 -59.18 57.98 29.28
N ALA A 202 -58.66 59.16 28.93
CA ALA A 202 -57.86 59.96 29.85
C ALA A 202 -58.70 60.24 31.12
N LEU A 203 -58.24 59.73 32.26
CA LEU A 203 -58.83 60.03 33.57
C LEU A 203 -58.53 61.50 33.90
N CYS A 204 -59.52 62.37 33.71
CA CYS A 204 -59.47 63.78 34.13
C CYS A 204 -60.29 63.94 35.41
N PHE A 205 -59.65 64.37 36.50
CA PHE A 205 -60.34 64.75 37.74
C PHE A 205 -60.46 66.27 37.78
N PHE A 206 -61.69 66.79 37.89
CA PHE A 206 -61.94 68.19 38.26
C PHE A 206 -62.40 68.24 39.72
N GLU A 207 -61.66 68.97 40.55
CA GLU A 207 -62.08 69.30 41.91
C GLU A 207 -63.07 70.46 41.86
N VAL A 208 -64.30 70.22 42.30
CA VAL A 208 -65.32 71.28 42.46
C VAL A 208 -65.31 71.70 43.92
N TYR A 209 -64.74 72.87 44.19
CA TYR A 209 -64.88 73.51 45.49
C TYR A 209 -66.30 74.10 45.60
N THR A 210 -67.05 73.66 46.62
CA THR A 210 -68.27 74.36 47.07
C THR A 210 -67.94 75.35 48.17
#